data_AF-A0A2J6RWZ9-F1
#
_entry.id   AF-A0A2J6RWZ9-F1
#
_cell.length_a   1.000
_cell.length_b   1.000
_cell.length_c   1.000
_cell.angle_alpha   90.00
_cell.angle_beta   90.00
_cell.angle_gamma   90.00
#
_symmetry.space_group_name_H-M   'P 1'
#
loop_
_entity.id
_entity.type
_entity.pdbx_description
1 polymer ?
#
loop_
_entity_poly.entity_id
_entity_poly.type
_entity_poly.pdbx_seq_one_letter_code
_entity_poly.pdbx_strand_id
1 'polypeptide(L)'
;MASTTSYSFHNEIQNGSEGSASTPTVEGSKASAANEVEAEPYRFNFGKHKGKLLDETPPDYIQWVIRENVAAGRPDLREALDQYQSRAATNSSPAPVPIHVRGAFRSNSTSSSASASASLQADWIVPRLSHAPSIFRDFGEDLWISNGDTRRFFSLSAEEMSRLPLVSQNPAMGRERYWLYHVWDLVRVRRGEREADEGLVQFLRRQRERLEAVWDSMGLGPMC
;
A
#
# COMPACT_ATOMS: atom_id res chain seq x y z
N MET A 1 16.97 -31.16 -22.80
CA MET A 1 15.81 -30.89 -23.66
C MET A 1 14.85 -30.05 -22.83
N ALA A 2 14.86 -28.72 -23.02
CA ALA A 2 14.04 -27.79 -22.24
C ALA A 2 12.75 -27.48 -23.01
N SER A 3 11.61 -27.86 -22.45
CA SER A 3 10.30 -27.60 -23.04
C SER A 3 9.82 -26.22 -22.59
N THR A 4 9.77 -25.27 -23.53
CA THR A 4 9.18 -23.95 -23.34
C THR A 4 7.66 -24.05 -23.47
N THR A 5 6.94 -24.06 -22.36
CA THR A 5 5.48 -23.97 -22.36
C THR A 5 5.07 -22.51 -22.57
N SER A 6 4.63 -22.19 -23.78
CA SER A 6 4.05 -20.90 -24.13
C SER A 6 2.57 -20.90 -23.72
N TYR A 7 2.18 -20.04 -22.79
CA TYR A 7 0.81 -19.94 -22.29
C TYR A 7 0.12 -18.76 -22.97
N SER A 8 -0.78 -19.03 -23.91
CA SER A 8 -1.59 -18.02 -24.59
C SER A 8 -2.89 -17.78 -23.82
N PHE A 9 -3.05 -16.59 -23.25
CA PHE A 9 -4.32 -16.15 -22.65
C PHE A 9 -5.25 -15.61 -23.75
N HIS A 10 -6.31 -16.36 -24.05
CA HIS A 10 -7.47 -15.86 -24.79
C HIS A 10 -8.41 -15.20 -23.78
N ASN A 11 -8.64 -13.89 -23.90
CA ASN A 11 -9.61 -13.17 -23.08
C ASN A 11 -10.84 -12.88 -23.97
N GLU A 12 -11.85 -13.73 -23.89
CA GLU A 12 -13.11 -13.60 -24.60
C GLU A 12 -14.06 -12.73 -23.76
N ILE A 13 -14.23 -11.47 -24.16
CA ILE A 13 -15.20 -10.55 -23.55
C ILE A 13 -16.58 -10.86 -24.15
N GLN A 14 -17.42 -11.53 -23.38
CA GLN A 14 -18.85 -11.65 -23.68
C GLN A 14 -19.57 -10.36 -23.26
N ASN A 15 -19.88 -9.53 -24.26
CA ASN A 15 -20.89 -8.47 -24.17
C ASN A 15 -22.29 -9.11 -24.16
N GLY A 16 -22.97 -9.13 -23.01
CA GLY A 16 -24.41 -9.37 -22.89
C GLY A 16 -25.04 -8.15 -22.20
N SER A 17 -25.77 -7.30 -22.91
CA SER A 17 -27.17 -7.44 -23.32
C SER A 17 -28.15 -7.03 -22.19
N GLU A 18 -28.54 -5.76 -22.26
CA GLU A 18 -29.91 -5.24 -22.16
C GLU A 18 -30.81 -5.71 -21.02
N GLY A 19 -31.07 -4.79 -20.10
CA GLY A 19 -32.16 -4.84 -19.12
C GLY A 19 -32.74 -3.45 -18.89
N SER A 20 -33.59 -3.01 -19.81
CA SER A 20 -34.50 -1.86 -19.68
C SER A 20 -35.40 -1.99 -18.45
N ALA A 21 -35.42 -0.97 -17.59
CA ALA A 21 -36.55 -0.67 -16.73
C ALA A 21 -36.64 0.84 -16.49
N SER A 22 -37.82 1.37 -16.77
CA SER A 22 -38.18 2.78 -16.84
C SER A 22 -38.30 3.47 -15.47
N THR A 23 -37.83 4.73 -15.41
CA THR A 23 -38.43 5.97 -14.83
C THR A 23 -39.15 5.92 -13.47
N PRO A 24 -38.98 6.95 -12.61
CA PRO A 24 -39.69 8.22 -12.84
C PRO A 24 -38.82 9.48 -12.72
N THR A 25 -38.90 10.28 -13.78
CA THR A 25 -38.63 11.72 -13.83
C THR A 25 -39.52 12.44 -12.81
N VAL A 26 -38.91 13.11 -11.83
CA VAL A 26 -39.56 14.16 -11.05
C VAL A 26 -38.92 15.48 -11.48
N GLU A 27 -39.61 16.15 -12.42
CA GLU A 27 -39.39 17.54 -12.76
C GLU A 27 -39.72 18.42 -11.55
N GLY A 28 -38.69 19.10 -11.06
CA GLY A 28 -38.79 20.13 -10.04
C GLY A 28 -37.83 21.26 -10.34
N SER A 29 -38.00 21.92 -11.49
CA SER A 29 -37.33 23.18 -11.77
C SER A 29 -37.77 24.25 -10.79
N LYS A 30 -36.91 24.56 -9.83
CA LYS A 30 -36.87 25.88 -9.22
C LYS A 30 -35.44 26.37 -9.30
N ALA A 31 -35.21 27.26 -10.27
CA ALA A 31 -34.02 28.09 -10.34
C ALA A 31 -33.91 28.86 -9.02
N SER A 32 -33.13 28.34 -8.08
CA SER A 32 -32.66 29.09 -6.93
C SER A 32 -31.52 29.94 -7.42
N ALA A 33 -31.78 31.24 -7.39
CA ALA A 33 -30.76 32.27 -7.37
C ALA A 33 -29.57 31.85 -6.52
N ALA A 34 -28.37 32.19 -7.00
CA ALA A 34 -27.10 32.06 -6.32
C ALA A 34 -27.15 32.78 -4.97
N ASN A 35 -27.72 32.12 -3.97
CA ASN A 35 -27.47 32.38 -2.59
C ASN A 35 -26.24 31.55 -2.30
N GLU A 36 -25.10 32.21 -2.16
CA GLU A 36 -23.85 31.64 -1.66
C GLU A 36 -24.13 31.18 -0.23
N VAL A 37 -24.78 30.02 -0.10
CA VAL A 37 -25.01 29.37 1.18
C VAL A 37 -23.61 29.02 1.65
N GLU A 38 -23.08 29.82 2.57
CA GLU A 38 -21.89 29.47 3.33
C GLU A 38 -22.10 28.04 3.82
N ALA A 39 -21.41 27.09 3.20
CA ALA A 39 -21.57 25.69 3.51
C ALA A 39 -21.24 25.51 4.98
N GLU A 40 -22.25 25.26 5.81
CA GLU A 40 -22.05 25.12 7.24
C GLU A 40 -21.02 24.02 7.47
N PRO A 41 -19.96 24.30 8.25
CA PRO A 41 -18.86 23.35 8.35
C PRO A 41 -19.33 22.04 8.99
N TYR A 42 -18.98 20.94 8.34
CA TYR A 42 -19.48 19.61 8.66
C TYR A 42 -19.21 19.20 10.11
N ARG A 43 -20.24 18.67 10.77
CA ARG A 43 -20.17 18.11 12.11
C ARG A 43 -20.39 16.60 12.07
N PHE A 44 -19.51 15.85 12.71
CA PHE A 44 -19.66 14.41 12.83
C PHE A 44 -20.99 14.08 13.53
N ASN A 45 -21.86 13.28 12.90
CA ASN A 45 -23.10 12.81 13.52
C ASN A 45 -22.97 11.38 14.12
N PHE A 46 -21.75 10.83 14.18
CA PHE A 46 -21.44 9.46 14.61
C PHE A 46 -20.14 9.36 15.43
N GLY A 47 -19.90 8.18 16.00
CA GLY A 47 -18.63 7.83 16.63
C GLY A 47 -18.31 8.62 17.91
N LYS A 48 -17.04 8.55 18.34
CA LYS A 48 -16.51 9.21 19.54
C LYS A 48 -16.49 10.75 19.42
N HIS A 49 -16.44 11.28 18.19
CA HIS A 49 -16.35 12.71 17.90
C HIS A 49 -17.70 13.33 17.50
N LYS A 50 -18.83 12.70 17.85
CA LYS A 50 -20.17 13.22 17.53
C LYS A 50 -20.36 14.66 18.02
N GLY A 51 -20.85 15.53 17.14
CA GLY A 51 -21.11 16.96 17.33
C GLY A 51 -19.92 17.87 17.04
N LYS A 52 -18.70 17.31 16.96
CA LYS A 52 -17.47 18.08 16.67
C LYS A 52 -17.34 18.37 15.19
N LEU A 53 -16.71 19.50 14.89
CA LEU A 53 -16.35 19.87 13.52
C LEU A 53 -15.24 18.96 13.00
N LEU A 54 -15.16 18.85 11.67
CA LEU A 54 -14.06 18.14 11.01
C LEU A 54 -12.69 18.74 11.41
N ASP A 55 -12.58 20.07 11.47
CA ASP A 55 -11.36 20.79 11.86
C ASP A 55 -11.02 20.70 13.36
N GLU A 56 -12.00 20.41 14.23
CA GLU A 56 -11.79 20.22 15.69
C GLU A 56 -11.37 18.79 16.05
N THR A 57 -11.40 17.90 15.08
CA THR A 57 -11.16 16.48 15.27
C THR A 57 -9.68 16.17 15.02
N PRO A 58 -9.03 15.34 15.86
CA PRO A 58 -7.61 15.03 15.68
C PRO A 58 -7.31 14.45 14.27
N PRO A 59 -6.19 14.84 13.64
CA PRO A 59 -5.83 14.35 12.29
C PRO A 59 -5.81 12.83 12.19
N ASP A 60 -5.34 12.14 13.23
CA ASP A 60 -5.29 10.68 13.29
C ASP A 60 -6.67 10.03 13.17
N TYR A 61 -7.71 10.67 13.73
CA TYR A 61 -9.08 10.19 13.61
C TYR A 61 -9.62 10.38 12.19
N ILE A 62 -9.29 11.50 11.54
CA ILE A 62 -9.67 11.76 10.14
C ILE A 62 -9.00 10.72 9.23
N GLN A 63 -7.72 10.41 9.45
CA GLN A 63 -7.02 9.34 8.72
C GLN A 63 -7.67 7.97 8.93
N TRP A 64 -8.09 7.66 10.16
CA TRP A 64 -8.83 6.45 10.45
C TRP A 64 -10.17 6.40 9.69
N VAL A 65 -10.93 7.51 9.67
CA VAL A 65 -12.21 7.60 8.93
C VAL A 65 -12.02 7.32 7.43
N ILE A 66 -10.95 7.85 6.84
CA ILE A 66 -10.59 7.62 5.44
C ILE A 66 -10.17 6.15 5.23
N ARG A 67 -9.31 5.62 6.09
CA ARG A 67 -8.76 4.25 5.99
C ARG A 67 -9.84 3.18 6.12
N GLU A 68 -10.75 3.32 7.08
CA GLU A 68 -11.85 2.37 7.29
C GLU A 68 -13.01 2.59 6.30
N ASN A 69 -12.86 3.52 5.34
CA ASN A 69 -13.85 3.84 4.31
C ASN A 69 -15.26 4.15 4.88
N VAL A 70 -15.31 4.83 6.04
CA VAL A 70 -16.59 5.14 6.71
C VAL A 70 -17.48 6.04 5.86
N ALA A 71 -16.88 6.79 4.92
CA ALA A 71 -17.57 7.67 3.99
C ALA A 71 -18.35 6.92 2.88
N ALA A 72 -18.16 5.61 2.70
CA ALA A 72 -18.81 4.83 1.62
C ALA A 72 -20.35 4.94 1.64
N GLY A 73 -20.96 4.99 2.82
CA GLY A 73 -22.41 5.14 2.98
C GLY A 73 -22.88 6.56 3.30
N ARG A 74 -21.98 7.57 3.25
CA ARG A 74 -22.20 8.91 3.80
C ARG A 74 -21.68 9.99 2.83
N PRO A 75 -22.48 10.41 1.84
CA PRO A 75 -22.04 11.36 0.83
C PRO A 75 -21.70 12.73 1.43
N ASP A 76 -22.41 13.13 2.49
CA ASP A 76 -22.15 14.34 3.29
C ASP A 76 -20.74 14.36 3.89
N LEU A 77 -20.31 13.24 4.47
CA LEU A 77 -18.97 13.08 5.03
C LEU A 77 -17.91 13.07 3.93
N ARG A 78 -18.20 12.40 2.80
CA ARG A 78 -17.27 12.31 1.67
C ARG A 78 -16.95 13.70 1.12
N GLU A 79 -17.98 14.50 0.88
CA GLU A 79 -17.83 15.87 0.39
C GLU A 79 -17.04 16.75 1.37
N ALA A 80 -17.30 16.61 2.67
CA ALA A 80 -16.56 17.32 3.70
C ALA A 80 -15.06 16.94 3.73
N LEU A 81 -14.74 15.65 3.54
CA LEU A 81 -13.35 15.17 3.48
C LEU A 81 -12.62 15.70 2.24
N ASP A 82 -13.28 15.76 1.08
CA ASP A 82 -12.70 16.32 -0.16
C ASP A 82 -12.37 17.81 0.00
N GLN A 83 -13.28 18.57 0.64
CA GLN A 83 -13.03 19.98 0.97
C GLN A 83 -11.87 20.14 1.96
N TYR A 84 -11.81 19.28 2.99
CA TYR A 84 -10.72 19.28 3.97
C TYR A 84 -9.35 19.04 3.32
N GLN A 85 -9.25 18.06 2.42
CA GLN A 85 -8.01 17.77 1.69
C GLN A 85 -7.59 18.93 0.78
N SER A 86 -8.55 19.57 0.11
CA SER A 86 -8.29 20.75 -0.74
C SER A 86 -7.78 21.95 0.07
N ARG A 87 -8.33 22.17 1.28
CA ARG A 87 -7.84 23.20 2.22
C ARG A 87 -6.48 22.85 2.81
N ALA A 88 -6.23 21.58 3.11
CA ALA A 88 -4.92 21.14 3.59
C ALA A 88 -3.82 21.37 2.54
N ALA A 89 -4.12 21.17 1.24
CA ALA A 89 -3.16 21.44 0.17
C ALA A 89 -2.82 22.93 0.01
N THR A 90 -3.79 23.82 0.22
CA THR A 90 -3.58 25.28 0.13
C THR A 90 -2.87 25.86 1.36
N ASN A 91 -3.16 25.33 2.55
CA ASN A 91 -2.50 25.76 3.79
C ASN A 91 -1.13 25.12 4.03
N SER A 92 -0.80 24.03 3.33
CA SER A 92 0.51 23.38 3.42
C SER A 92 1.53 23.93 2.42
N SER A 93 1.38 25.16 1.92
CA SER A 93 2.45 25.82 1.18
C SER A 93 3.51 26.32 2.18
N PRO A 94 4.65 25.63 2.36
CA PRO A 94 5.71 26.15 3.21
C PRO A 94 6.20 27.45 2.58
N ALA A 95 6.32 28.51 3.39
CA ALA A 95 6.95 29.74 2.97
C ALA A 95 8.24 29.41 2.18
N PRO A 96 8.43 29.98 0.98
CA PRO A 96 9.55 29.64 0.11
C PRO A 96 10.85 29.93 0.85
N VAL A 97 11.49 28.87 1.35
CA VAL A 97 12.83 28.97 1.91
C VAL A 97 13.78 29.36 0.78
N PRO A 98 14.56 30.46 0.92
CA PRO A 98 15.47 30.91 -0.11
C PRO A 98 16.50 29.82 -0.42
N ILE A 99 16.48 29.37 -1.68
CA ILE A 99 17.34 28.32 -2.22
C ILE A 99 18.78 28.82 -2.27
N HIS A 100 19.66 28.25 -1.44
CA HIS A 100 21.11 28.35 -1.64
C HIS A 100 21.58 27.26 -2.61
N VAL A 101 21.74 27.66 -3.87
CA VAL A 101 22.39 26.85 -4.92
C VAL A 101 23.90 26.85 -4.64
N ARG A 102 24.47 25.72 -4.21
CA ARG A 102 25.93 25.53 -4.30
C ARG A 102 26.36 24.07 -4.35
N GLY A 103 26.98 23.69 -5.47
CA GLY A 103 28.12 22.77 -5.46
C GLY A 103 27.92 21.46 -6.22
N ALA A 104 28.48 21.40 -7.42
CA ALA A 104 28.65 20.20 -8.24
C ALA A 104 29.32 19.05 -7.48
N PHE A 105 28.74 17.86 -7.53
CA PHE A 105 29.45 16.62 -7.20
C PHE A 105 29.63 15.76 -8.45
N ARG A 106 30.92 15.49 -8.70
CA ARG A 106 31.49 14.72 -9.81
C ARG A 106 30.97 13.30 -9.84
N SER A 107 30.50 12.90 -11.01
CA SER A 107 30.33 11.51 -11.42
C SER A 107 31.71 10.84 -11.51
N ASN A 108 31.92 9.75 -10.77
CA ASN A 108 33.05 8.86 -11.03
C ASN A 108 32.50 7.49 -11.43
N SER A 109 32.44 7.28 -12.74
CA SER A 109 32.09 6.03 -13.38
C SER A 109 33.36 5.18 -13.43
N THR A 110 33.55 4.29 -12.46
CA THR A 110 34.63 3.28 -12.52
C THR A 110 34.02 1.93 -12.85
N SER A 111 34.11 1.59 -14.12
CA SER A 111 33.92 0.27 -14.70
C SER A 111 34.97 -0.69 -14.14
N SER A 112 34.55 -1.70 -13.38
CA SER A 112 35.38 -2.84 -12.99
C SER A 112 34.64 -4.13 -13.31
N SER A 113 34.92 -4.62 -14.52
CA SER A 113 34.64 -5.98 -14.95
C SER A 113 35.63 -6.97 -14.31
N ALA A 114 35.11 -8.15 -13.96
CA ALA A 114 35.83 -9.40 -13.67
C ALA A 114 36.48 -9.56 -12.28
N SER A 115 35.69 -10.07 -11.32
CA SER A 115 36.03 -11.28 -10.53
C SER A 115 34.81 -11.70 -9.70
N ALA A 116 33.82 -12.29 -10.38
CA ALA A 116 32.55 -12.69 -9.79
C ALA A 116 32.68 -14.08 -9.16
N SER A 117 32.83 -14.15 -7.83
CA SER A 117 32.22 -15.19 -6.97
C SER A 117 32.72 -15.19 -5.51
N ALA A 118 33.79 -14.46 -5.15
CA ALA A 118 34.44 -14.69 -3.84
C ALA A 118 34.40 -13.52 -2.82
N SER A 119 33.89 -12.33 -3.17
CA SER A 119 33.98 -11.15 -2.29
C SER A 119 32.69 -10.34 -2.12
N LEU A 120 31.55 -10.82 -2.64
CA LEU A 120 30.23 -10.20 -2.45
C LEU A 120 29.60 -10.56 -1.08
N GLN A 121 30.41 -10.70 -0.02
CA GLN A 121 29.92 -10.41 1.33
C GLN A 121 29.84 -8.90 1.50
N ALA A 122 29.14 -8.22 0.60
CA ALA A 122 28.83 -6.82 0.77
C ALA A 122 28.16 -6.68 2.15
N ASP A 123 28.67 -5.73 2.94
CA ASP A 123 28.08 -5.30 4.19
C ASP A 123 26.70 -4.73 3.88
N TRP A 124 25.72 -5.61 3.71
CA TRP A 124 24.34 -5.22 3.50
C TRP A 124 23.89 -4.52 4.78
N ILE A 125 23.71 -3.21 4.67
CA ILE A 125 23.23 -2.37 5.76
C ILE A 125 21.72 -2.43 5.72
N VAL A 126 21.12 -2.92 6.82
CA VAL A 126 19.68 -3.03 6.97
C VAL A 126 19.03 -1.66 6.68
N PRO A 127 18.20 -1.53 5.64
CA PRO A 127 17.56 -0.26 5.32
C PRO A 127 16.51 0.09 6.38
N ARG A 128 16.33 1.39 6.63
CA ARG A 128 15.32 1.88 7.58
C ARG A 128 13.92 1.58 7.03
N LEU A 129 13.04 1.06 7.89
CA LEU A 129 11.63 0.78 7.54
C LEU A 129 10.86 2.04 7.10
N SER A 130 11.30 3.23 7.51
CA SER A 130 10.74 4.51 7.06
C SER A 130 10.89 4.73 5.55
N HIS A 131 11.86 4.09 4.90
CA HIS A 131 12.06 4.17 3.45
C HIS A 131 11.34 3.06 2.68
N ALA A 132 10.68 2.14 3.37
CA ALA A 132 9.95 1.07 2.73
C ALA A 132 8.79 1.66 1.88
N PRO A 133 8.66 1.25 0.60
CA PRO A 133 7.51 1.61 -0.22
C PRO A 133 6.19 1.16 0.42
N SER A 134 5.09 1.85 0.10
CA SER A 134 3.77 1.57 0.68
C SER A 134 3.26 0.15 0.43
N ILE A 135 3.71 -0.53 -0.63
CA ILE A 135 3.37 -1.94 -0.91
C ILE A 135 3.83 -2.91 0.19
N PHE A 136 4.82 -2.52 1.00
CA PHE A 136 5.28 -3.31 2.15
C PHE A 136 4.50 -3.01 3.43
N ARG A 137 3.42 -2.24 3.33
CA ARG A 137 2.53 -1.93 4.45
C ARG A 137 1.11 -2.31 4.08
N ASP A 138 0.43 -2.97 5.00
CA ASP A 138 -0.98 -3.32 4.85
C ASP A 138 -1.75 -2.76 6.05
N PHE A 139 -2.81 -2.01 5.77
CA PHE A 139 -3.58 -1.24 6.77
C PHE A 139 -2.74 -0.32 7.70
N GLY A 140 -1.53 0.06 7.26
CA GLY A 140 -0.60 0.88 8.03
C GLY A 140 0.31 0.09 8.97
N GLU A 141 0.24 -1.24 8.96
CA GLU A 141 1.21 -2.10 9.62
C GLU A 141 2.26 -2.60 8.62
N ASP A 142 3.50 -2.70 9.07
CA ASP A 142 4.60 -3.23 8.26
C ASP A 142 4.38 -4.75 8.03
N LEU A 143 4.51 -5.18 6.77
CA LEU A 143 4.32 -6.58 6.41
C LEU A 143 5.51 -7.44 6.87
N TRP A 144 5.19 -8.61 7.43
CA TRP A 144 6.16 -9.61 7.83
C TRP A 144 5.97 -10.91 7.06
N ILE A 145 7.05 -11.69 6.98
CA ILE A 145 7.10 -12.98 6.30
C ILE A 145 7.73 -14.03 7.21
N SER A 146 7.22 -15.26 7.14
CA SER A 146 7.73 -16.38 7.95
C SER A 146 9.01 -16.98 7.36
N ASN A 147 9.85 -17.62 8.18
CA ASN A 147 11.05 -18.34 7.71
C ASN A 147 10.74 -19.37 6.60
N GLY A 148 9.60 -20.07 6.69
CA GLY A 148 9.20 -21.03 5.66
C GLY A 148 8.90 -20.33 4.32
N ASP A 149 8.23 -19.19 4.37
CA ASP A 149 7.85 -18.42 3.19
C ASP A 149 9.07 -17.71 2.57
N THR A 150 10.03 -17.21 3.36
CA THR A 150 11.27 -16.62 2.82
C THR A 150 12.07 -17.62 2.01
N ARG A 151 12.20 -18.87 2.49
CA ARG A 151 12.84 -19.96 1.73
C ARG A 151 12.05 -20.31 0.47
N ARG A 152 10.72 -20.29 0.55
CA ARG A 152 9.85 -20.73 -0.56
C ARG A 152 9.79 -19.71 -1.70
N PHE A 153 9.63 -18.42 -1.40
CA PHE A 153 9.38 -17.39 -2.40
C PHE A 153 10.64 -16.63 -2.82
N PHE A 154 11.62 -16.51 -1.93
CA PHE A 154 12.87 -15.77 -2.19
C PHE A 154 14.10 -16.68 -2.24
N SER A 155 13.90 -18.00 -2.08
CA SER A 155 14.96 -19.01 -2.11
C SER A 155 16.16 -18.69 -1.20
N LEU A 156 15.93 -17.99 -0.08
CA LEU A 156 16.98 -17.59 0.86
C LEU A 156 17.50 -18.79 1.67
N SER A 157 18.83 -18.83 1.87
CA SER A 157 19.46 -19.86 2.71
C SER A 157 19.37 -19.51 4.21
N ALA A 158 19.64 -20.50 5.08
CA ALA A 158 19.68 -20.26 6.53
C ALA A 158 20.74 -19.22 6.94
N GLU A 159 21.88 -19.20 6.23
CA GLU A 159 22.97 -18.25 6.47
C GLU A 159 22.62 -16.82 6.02
N GLU A 160 21.75 -16.68 5.01
CA GLU A 160 21.27 -15.37 4.58
C GLU A 160 20.26 -14.82 5.56
N MET A 161 19.38 -15.68 6.07
CA MET A 161 18.37 -15.29 7.03
C MET A 161 18.94 -14.91 8.39
N SER A 162 20.09 -15.46 8.80
CA SER A 162 20.75 -15.05 10.06
C SER A 162 21.24 -13.60 10.06
N ARG A 163 21.30 -12.97 8.87
CA ARG A 163 21.65 -11.55 8.71
C ARG A 163 20.45 -10.62 8.81
N LEU A 164 19.23 -11.15 8.68
CA LEU A 164 18.01 -10.35 8.74
C LEU A 164 17.67 -10.01 10.19
N PRO A 165 17.17 -8.79 10.48
CA PRO A 165 16.65 -8.48 11.80
C PRO A 165 15.37 -9.28 12.06
N LEU A 166 15.30 -9.95 13.20
CA LEU A 166 14.11 -10.69 13.61
C LEU A 166 13.07 -9.72 14.17
N VAL A 167 11.84 -9.81 13.66
CA VAL A 167 10.70 -8.99 14.12
C VAL A 167 10.17 -9.51 15.44
N SER A 168 9.99 -10.82 15.51
CA SER A 168 9.45 -11.50 16.67
C SER A 168 9.97 -12.92 16.71
N GLN A 169 10.58 -13.26 17.84
CA GLN A 169 10.73 -14.64 18.27
C GLN A 169 9.57 -14.91 19.21
N ASN A 170 8.44 -15.39 18.69
CA ASN A 170 7.41 -15.92 19.57
C ASN A 170 7.70 -17.42 19.78
N PRO A 171 8.30 -17.82 20.92
CA PRO A 171 8.66 -19.21 21.17
C PRO A 171 7.43 -20.12 21.21
N ALA A 172 6.25 -19.59 21.55
CA ALA A 172 5.02 -20.36 21.62
C ALA A 172 4.51 -20.80 20.23
N MET A 173 4.81 -20.03 19.17
CA MET A 173 4.47 -20.41 17.80
C MET A 173 5.62 -21.06 17.04
N GLY A 174 6.84 -21.07 17.59
CA GLY A 174 8.02 -21.68 16.98
C GLY A 174 8.35 -21.17 15.58
N ARG A 175 7.92 -19.94 15.24
CA ARG A 175 8.05 -19.38 13.90
C ARG A 175 8.75 -18.03 13.96
N GLU A 176 9.97 -18.01 13.42
CA GLU A 176 10.72 -16.78 13.17
C GLU A 176 10.01 -15.95 12.09
N ARG A 177 9.94 -14.65 12.32
CA ARG A 177 9.34 -13.67 11.40
C ARG A 177 10.35 -12.58 11.07
N TYR A 178 10.35 -12.18 9.80
CA TYR A 178 11.23 -11.17 9.25
C TYR A 178 10.38 -10.08 8.58
N TRP A 179 10.88 -8.84 8.55
CA TRP A 179 10.23 -7.78 7.79
C TRP A 179 10.34 -8.09 6.30
N LEU A 180 9.21 -8.05 5.57
CA LEU A 180 9.18 -8.40 4.15
C LEU A 180 10.08 -7.48 3.32
N TYR A 181 10.12 -6.19 3.67
CA TYR A 181 10.98 -5.21 3.00
C TYR A 181 12.48 -5.56 3.12
N HIS A 182 12.92 -6.01 4.30
CA HIS A 182 14.32 -6.40 4.51
C HIS A 182 14.70 -7.65 3.72
N VAL A 183 13.79 -8.62 3.65
CA VAL A 183 13.96 -9.82 2.82
C VAL A 183 14.08 -9.44 1.35
N TRP A 184 13.16 -8.61 0.84
CA TRP A 184 13.18 -8.15 -0.54
C TRP A 184 14.44 -7.37 -0.87
N ASP A 185 14.86 -6.43 -0.01
CA ASP A 185 16.07 -5.63 -0.24
C ASP A 185 17.34 -6.48 -0.24
N LEU A 186 17.45 -7.45 0.67
CA LEU A 186 18.57 -8.38 0.71
C LEU A 186 18.68 -9.19 -0.59
N VAL A 187 17.55 -9.72 -1.09
CA VAL A 187 17.50 -10.48 -2.35
C VAL A 187 17.83 -9.58 -3.53
N ARG A 188 17.30 -8.35 -3.54
CA ARG A 188 17.58 -7.35 -4.57
C ARG A 188 19.07 -7.05 -4.69
N VAL A 189 19.75 -6.86 -3.56
CA VAL A 189 21.20 -6.59 -3.53
C VAL A 189 22.02 -7.81 -3.96
N ARG A 190 21.58 -9.04 -3.61
CA ARG A 190 22.36 -10.25 -3.87
C ARG A 190 22.13 -10.90 -5.24
N ARG A 191 20.88 -10.91 -5.69
CA ARG A 191 20.42 -11.67 -6.85
C ARG A 191 19.81 -10.80 -7.95
N GLY A 192 19.55 -9.54 -7.62
CA GLY A 192 18.98 -8.55 -8.53
C GLY A 192 17.50 -8.28 -8.25
N GLU A 193 17.06 -7.13 -8.74
CA GLU A 193 15.70 -6.60 -8.53
C GLU A 193 14.62 -7.51 -9.08
N ARG A 194 14.83 -8.10 -10.27
CA ARG A 194 13.85 -8.99 -10.90
C ARG A 194 13.49 -10.20 -10.04
N GLU A 195 14.47 -10.87 -9.43
CA GLU A 195 14.20 -12.04 -8.58
C GLU A 195 13.50 -11.64 -7.28
N ALA A 196 13.87 -10.48 -6.72
CA ALA A 196 13.22 -9.93 -5.54
C ALA A 196 11.74 -9.59 -5.82
N ASP A 197 11.46 -8.93 -6.95
CA ASP A 197 10.11 -8.56 -7.35
C ASP A 197 9.24 -9.78 -7.66
N GLU A 198 9.79 -10.79 -8.33
CA GLU A 198 9.07 -12.04 -8.60
C GLU A 198 8.68 -12.74 -7.29
N GLY A 199 9.62 -12.85 -6.34
CA GLY A 199 9.35 -13.39 -5.01
C GLY A 199 8.27 -12.60 -4.25
N LEU A 200 8.32 -11.26 -4.34
CA LEU A 200 7.32 -10.38 -3.73
C LEU A 200 5.93 -10.58 -4.31
N VAL A 201 5.80 -10.62 -5.63
CA VAL A 201 4.51 -10.83 -6.32
C VAL A 201 3.92 -12.19 -5.96
N GLN A 202 4.74 -13.26 -5.95
CA GLN A 202 4.27 -14.59 -5.58
C GLN A 202 3.82 -14.66 -4.11
N PHE A 203 4.55 -14.02 -3.21
CA PHE A 203 4.18 -13.94 -1.79
C PHE A 203 2.86 -13.18 -1.59
N LEU A 204 2.72 -11.99 -2.18
CA LEU A 204 1.51 -11.17 -2.03
C LEU A 204 0.27 -11.85 -2.62
N ARG A 205 0.41 -12.52 -3.78
CA ARG A 205 -0.67 -13.34 -4.34
C ARG A 205 -1.12 -14.42 -3.35
N ARG A 206 -0.16 -15.13 -2.75
CA ARG A 206 -0.47 -16.17 -1.76
C ARG A 206 -1.11 -15.61 -0.49
N GLN A 207 -0.68 -14.44 -0.01
CA GLN A 207 -1.32 -13.80 1.15
C GLN A 207 -2.77 -13.45 0.86
N ARG A 208 -3.05 -12.90 -0.32
CA ARG A 208 -4.42 -12.61 -0.77
C ARG A 208 -5.30 -13.86 -0.79
N GLU A 209 -4.82 -14.95 -1.41
CA GLU A 209 -5.55 -16.24 -1.42
C GLU A 209 -5.85 -16.75 0.00
N ARG A 210 -4.92 -16.55 0.96
CA ARG A 210 -5.14 -16.96 2.35
C ARG A 210 -6.15 -16.08 3.06
N LEU A 211 -6.14 -14.78 2.81
CA LEU A 211 -7.12 -13.84 3.35
C LEU A 211 -8.51 -14.14 2.82
N GLU A 212 -8.65 -14.35 1.51
CA GLU A 212 -9.89 -14.74 0.87
C GLU A 212 -10.43 -16.06 1.45
N ALA A 213 -9.58 -17.07 1.63
CA ALA A 213 -9.98 -18.34 2.24
C ALA A 213 -10.42 -18.18 3.71
N VAL A 214 -9.80 -17.27 4.46
CA VAL A 214 -10.21 -16.97 5.84
C VAL A 214 -11.55 -16.25 5.86
N TRP A 215 -11.78 -15.30 4.96
CA TRP A 215 -13.05 -14.60 4.85
C TRP A 215 -14.20 -15.49 4.38
N ASP A 216 -13.93 -16.37 3.41
CA ASP A 216 -14.90 -17.36 2.94
C ASP A 216 -15.29 -18.33 4.07
N SER A 217 -14.31 -18.78 4.87
CA SER A 217 -14.54 -19.57 6.07
C SER A 217 -15.37 -18.84 7.14
N MET A 218 -15.32 -17.50 7.17
CA MET A 218 -16.16 -16.66 8.04
C MET A 218 -17.54 -16.36 7.44
N GLY A 219 -17.86 -16.83 6.24
CA GLY A 219 -19.13 -16.57 5.56
C GLY A 219 -19.31 -15.12 5.09
N LEU A 220 -18.22 -14.36 4.98
CA LEU A 220 -18.27 -12.94 4.59
C LEU A 220 -18.29 -12.74 3.07
N GLY A 221 -18.20 -13.84 2.29
CA GLY A 221 -18.13 -13.79 0.83
C GLY A 221 -16.81 -13.21 0.32
N PRO A 222 -16.57 -13.27 -1.01
CA PRO A 222 -15.38 -12.68 -1.62
C PRO A 222 -15.41 -11.15 -1.51
N MET A 223 -14.27 -10.52 -1.22
CA MET A 223 -14.15 -9.06 -1.36
C MET A 223 -14.08 -8.70 -2.84
N CYS A 224 -15.14 -8.06 -3.31
CA CYS A 224 -15.21 -7.44 -4.63
C CYS A 224 -14.44 -6.12 -4.67
#